data_AF-A0A382M262-F1
#
_entry.id   AF-A0A382M262-F1
#
_cell.length_a   1.000
_cell.length_b   1.000
_cell.length_c   1.000
_cell.angle_alpha   90.00
_cell.angle_beta   90.00
_cell.angle_gamma   90.00
#
_symmetry.space_group_name_H-M   'P 1'
#
loop_
_entity.id
_entity.type
_entity.pdbx_description
1 polymer ?
#
loop_
_entity_poly.entity_id
_entity_poly.type
_entity_poly.pdbx_seq_one_letter_code
_entity_poly.pdbx_strand_id
1 'polypeptide(L)'
;MPFAFIASGGPVNSLYPPPATQQIYKSTISPQYHGFAVEQYFSSRFPYQSREAWIAQILNGDIMINGNKARPGGILKVGDRIITYAGVRQEPPADRRLNVVYQDRHIRVFNKSAPIPVHPSGRYFQNSMTEVLKKAFPEEVPRPVQRLDATTTGLIVFARTRQAASFLMKEFQNHRIQKEYLVVVKGKPEKDQLTLTAPIGV
;
A
#
# COMPACT_ATOMS: atom_id res chain seq x y z
N MET A 1 15.34 5.14 -25.87
CA MET A 1 13.94 4.98 -26.33
C MET A 1 13.09 6.02 -25.61
N PRO A 2 12.51 7.03 -26.28
CA PRO A 2 11.70 8.02 -25.59
C PRO A 2 10.30 7.44 -25.34
N PHE A 3 9.90 7.35 -24.08
CA PHE A 3 8.51 7.08 -23.72
C PHE A 3 7.68 8.31 -24.09
N ALA A 4 6.80 8.17 -25.08
CA ALA A 4 5.86 9.21 -25.46
C ALA A 4 4.89 9.46 -24.28
N PHE A 5 5.02 10.63 -23.66
CA PHE A 5 3.93 11.21 -22.86
C PHE A 5 2.82 11.61 -23.83
N ILE A 6 1.79 10.79 -23.94
CA ILE A 6 0.57 11.17 -24.63
C ILE A 6 -0.35 11.83 -23.60
N ALA A 7 -0.31 13.16 -23.56
CA ALA A 7 -1.49 13.94 -23.20
C ALA A 7 -2.39 13.99 -24.43
N SER A 8 -3.49 13.22 -24.46
CA SER A 8 -4.56 13.40 -25.43
C SER A 8 -5.90 12.96 -24.85
N GLY A 9 -6.89 13.83 -24.89
CA GLY A 9 -8.25 13.62 -24.40
C GLY A 9 -9.01 12.53 -25.16
N GLY A 10 -8.92 11.30 -24.66
CA GLY A 10 -9.82 10.17 -24.98
C GLY A 10 -10.79 9.90 -23.81
N PRO A 11 -11.82 9.06 -24.03
CA PRO A 11 -12.97 8.97 -23.14
C PRO A 11 -12.59 8.57 -21.71
N VAL A 12 -13.30 9.19 -20.78
CA VAL A 12 -13.28 8.93 -19.33
C VAL A 12 -13.66 7.46 -19.08
N ASN A 13 -12.95 6.81 -18.15
CA ASN A 13 -13.14 5.43 -17.65
C ASN A 13 -12.59 4.26 -18.49
N SER A 14 -11.28 4.03 -18.43
CA SER A 14 -10.80 2.64 -18.44
C SER A 14 -10.05 2.36 -17.15
N LEU A 15 -10.78 1.95 -16.12
CA LEU A 15 -10.15 1.33 -14.95
C LEU A 15 -9.40 0.10 -15.43
N TYR A 16 -8.15 -0.05 -15.03
CA TYR A 16 -7.34 -1.19 -15.42
C TYR A 16 -7.68 -2.41 -14.55
N PRO A 17 -8.20 -3.51 -15.12
CA PRO A 17 -8.36 -4.77 -14.41
C PRO A 17 -7.06 -5.59 -14.52
N PRO A 18 -6.28 -5.79 -13.44
CA PRO A 18 -5.13 -6.67 -13.48
C PRO A 18 -5.59 -8.12 -13.62
N PRO A 19 -4.76 -9.01 -14.19
CA PRO A 19 -5.05 -10.44 -14.13
C PRO A 19 -5.11 -10.89 -12.66
N ALA A 20 -5.86 -11.97 -12.40
CA ALA A 20 -5.84 -12.59 -11.09
C ALA A 20 -4.42 -13.10 -10.79
N THR A 21 -3.92 -12.81 -9.59
CA THR A 21 -2.54 -13.17 -9.21
C THR A 21 -2.47 -13.87 -7.88
N GLN A 22 -1.54 -14.82 -7.79
CA GLN A 22 -1.19 -15.48 -6.54
C GLN A 22 -0.67 -14.44 -5.54
N GLN A 23 -1.29 -14.38 -4.38
CA GLN A 23 -0.88 -13.48 -3.32
C GLN A 23 0.24 -14.14 -2.51
N ILE A 24 1.40 -13.49 -2.50
CA ILE A 24 2.60 -14.00 -1.83
C ILE A 24 3.04 -12.98 -0.77
N TYR A 25 2.90 -13.36 0.49
CA TYR A 25 3.43 -12.60 1.60
C TYR A 25 4.81 -13.13 1.98
N LYS A 26 5.76 -12.23 2.19
CA LYS A 26 7.11 -12.55 2.63
C LYS A 26 7.37 -11.85 3.95
N SER A 27 7.84 -12.59 4.94
CA SER A 27 8.25 -12.02 6.22
C SER A 27 9.53 -12.67 6.73
N THR A 28 10.16 -12.01 7.70
CA THR A 28 11.31 -12.53 8.42
C THR A 28 10.96 -12.52 9.90
N ILE A 29 11.26 -13.62 10.59
CA ILE A 29 10.94 -13.76 12.01
C ILE A 29 11.79 -12.80 12.84
N SER A 30 11.10 -11.94 13.59
CA SER A 30 11.72 -11.01 14.54
C SER A 30 12.01 -11.70 15.89
N PRO A 31 12.90 -11.12 16.72
CA PRO A 31 13.29 -11.72 18.01
C PRO A 31 12.12 -12.10 18.93
N GLN A 32 11.04 -11.31 18.94
CA GLN A 32 9.86 -11.55 19.80
C GLN A 32 9.11 -12.85 19.50
N TYR A 33 9.35 -13.47 18.34
CA TYR A 33 8.70 -14.72 17.91
C TYR A 33 9.66 -15.91 17.90
N HIS A 34 10.87 -15.74 18.45
CA HIS A 34 11.81 -16.85 18.61
C HIS A 34 11.22 -17.96 19.47
N GLY A 35 11.38 -19.21 19.05
CA GLY A 35 10.91 -20.38 19.79
C GLY A 35 9.41 -20.64 19.65
N PHE A 36 8.65 -19.80 18.92
CA PHE A 36 7.23 -20.04 18.69
C PHE A 36 7.05 -21.22 17.74
N ALA A 37 6.02 -22.03 17.99
CA ALA A 37 5.50 -22.94 16.98
C ALA A 37 4.93 -22.13 15.81
N VAL A 38 5.00 -22.67 14.58
CA VAL A 38 4.56 -21.96 13.37
C VAL A 38 3.12 -21.43 13.50
N GLU A 39 2.18 -22.29 13.88
CA GLU A 39 0.77 -21.90 14.00
C GLU A 39 0.52 -20.90 15.15
N GLN A 40 1.34 -20.95 16.21
CA GLN A 40 1.27 -19.98 17.30
C GLN A 40 1.73 -18.60 16.83
N TYR A 41 2.80 -18.54 16.03
CA TYR A 41 3.24 -17.28 15.41
C TYR A 41 2.13 -16.68 14.55
N PHE A 42 1.52 -17.48 13.66
CA PHE A 42 0.47 -16.97 12.78
C PHE A 42 -0.78 -16.54 13.54
N SER A 43 -1.28 -17.34 14.49
CA SER A 43 -2.47 -16.96 15.28
C SER A 43 -2.22 -15.73 16.16
N SER A 44 -1.01 -15.56 16.68
CA SER A 44 -0.64 -14.40 17.51
C SER A 44 -0.46 -13.12 16.68
N ARG A 45 0.15 -13.23 15.49
CA ARG A 45 0.43 -12.08 14.62
C ARG A 45 -0.78 -11.67 13.78
N PHE A 46 -1.62 -12.62 13.41
CA PHE A 46 -2.73 -12.47 12.47
C PHE A 46 -4.03 -13.02 13.05
N PRO A 47 -4.60 -12.34 14.07
CA PRO A 47 -5.73 -12.86 14.85
C PRO A 47 -7.07 -12.85 14.09
N TYR A 48 -7.08 -12.38 12.84
CA TYR A 48 -8.27 -12.44 11.97
C TYR A 48 -8.57 -13.85 11.45
N GLN A 49 -7.68 -14.82 11.69
CA GLN A 49 -7.88 -16.25 11.43
C GLN A 49 -7.60 -17.07 12.69
N SER A 50 -8.37 -18.14 12.90
CA SER A 50 -8.15 -19.04 14.03
C SER A 50 -6.87 -19.86 13.89
N ARG A 51 -6.40 -20.45 14.99
CA ARG A 51 -5.23 -21.34 14.98
C ARG A 51 -5.46 -22.54 14.06
N GLU A 52 -6.68 -23.08 14.05
CA GLU A 52 -7.09 -24.23 13.23
C GLU A 52 -7.03 -23.88 11.73
N ALA A 53 -7.49 -22.68 11.35
CA ALA A 53 -7.39 -22.20 9.97
C ALA A 53 -5.93 -22.03 9.52
N TRP A 54 -5.04 -21.60 10.41
CA TRP A 54 -3.60 -21.54 10.13
C TRP A 54 -2.97 -22.94 10.02
N ILE A 55 -3.35 -23.88 10.88
CA ILE A 55 -2.91 -25.27 10.78
C ILE A 55 -3.33 -25.87 9.42
N ALA A 56 -4.56 -25.63 8.98
CA ALA A 56 -5.03 -26.09 7.68
C ALA A 56 -4.16 -25.56 6.52
N GLN A 57 -3.82 -24.27 6.52
CA GLN A 57 -2.91 -23.68 5.53
C GLN A 57 -1.49 -24.26 5.57
N ILE A 58 -0.98 -24.54 6.77
CA ILE A 58 0.33 -25.21 6.93
C ILE A 58 0.28 -26.60 6.29
N LEU A 59 -0.77 -27.38 6.57
CA LEU A 59 -0.95 -28.74 6.04
C LEU A 59 -1.17 -28.75 4.52
N ASN A 60 -1.86 -27.74 3.97
CA ASN A 60 -2.02 -27.56 2.52
C ASN A 60 -0.69 -27.22 1.81
N GLY A 61 0.35 -26.84 2.56
CA GLY A 61 1.64 -26.44 2.01
C GLY A 61 1.67 -24.99 1.54
N ASP A 62 0.73 -24.16 1.98
CA ASP A 62 0.65 -22.73 1.63
C ASP A 62 1.73 -21.91 2.34
N ILE A 63 2.43 -22.49 3.30
CA ILE A 63 3.44 -21.80 4.13
C ILE A 63 4.78 -22.51 3.98
N MET A 64 5.80 -21.72 3.61
CA MET A 64 7.18 -22.17 3.49
C MET A 64 8.06 -21.43 4.49
N ILE A 65 9.01 -22.15 5.09
CA ILE A 65 10.04 -21.62 5.99
C ILE A 65 11.40 -21.98 5.39
N ASN A 66 12.21 -20.96 5.09
CA ASN A 66 13.54 -21.12 4.48
C ASN A 66 13.54 -22.01 3.22
N GLY A 67 12.46 -21.95 2.42
CA GLY A 67 12.31 -22.72 1.19
C GLY A 67 11.72 -24.13 1.37
N ASN A 68 11.42 -24.57 2.60
CA ASN A 68 10.79 -25.87 2.87
C ASN A 68 9.35 -25.70 3.35
N LYS A 69 8.46 -26.67 3.07
CA LYS A 69 7.09 -26.65 3.58
C LYS A 69 7.08 -26.62 5.12
N ALA A 70 6.31 -25.71 5.69
CA ALA A 70 6.09 -25.66 7.13
C ALA A 70 5.35 -26.90 7.61
N ARG A 71 5.49 -27.21 8.91
CA ARG A 71 4.75 -28.28 9.58
C ARG A 71 4.16 -27.74 10.88
N PRO A 72 2.97 -28.21 11.31
CA PRO A 72 2.44 -27.84 12.61
C PRO A 72 3.43 -28.21 13.72
N GLY A 73 3.58 -27.34 14.72
CA GLY A 73 4.55 -27.51 15.80
C GLY A 73 6.01 -27.22 15.44
N GLY A 74 6.32 -26.88 14.18
CA GLY A 74 7.67 -26.47 13.79
C GLY A 74 8.13 -25.22 14.54
N ILE A 75 9.33 -25.24 15.10
CA ILE A 75 9.84 -24.14 15.93
C ILE A 75 10.58 -23.11 15.08
N LEU A 76 10.14 -21.85 15.17
CA LEU A 76 10.70 -20.72 14.43
C LEU A 76 11.94 -20.14 15.11
N LYS A 77 12.92 -19.74 14.29
CA LYS A 77 14.14 -19.06 14.71
C LYS A 77 14.17 -17.63 14.19
N VAL A 78 14.88 -16.75 14.89
CA VAL A 78 15.09 -15.37 14.43
C VAL A 78 15.79 -15.41 13.08
N GLY A 79 15.31 -14.61 12.13
CA GLY A 79 15.85 -14.57 10.78
C GLY A 79 15.26 -15.60 9.82
N ASP A 80 14.44 -16.55 10.29
CA ASP A 80 13.72 -17.47 9.40
C ASP A 80 12.87 -16.68 8.40
N ARG A 81 12.96 -17.08 7.13
CA ARG A 81 12.24 -16.46 6.02
C ARG A 81 10.95 -17.23 5.76
N ILE A 82 9.83 -16.57 5.95
CA ILE A 82 8.50 -17.13 5.71
C ILE A 82 7.99 -16.64 4.36
N ILE A 83 7.42 -17.56 3.58
CA ILE A 83 6.65 -17.28 2.38
C ILE A 83 5.26 -17.89 2.56
N THR A 84 4.21 -17.08 2.46
CA THR A 84 2.82 -17.53 2.54
C THR A 84 2.11 -17.28 1.22
N TYR A 85 1.56 -18.35 0.64
CA TYR A 85 0.76 -18.37 -0.58
C TYR A 85 -0.72 -18.24 -0.24
N ALA A 86 -1.25 -17.03 -0.22
CA ALA A 86 -2.62 -16.73 0.25
C ALA A 86 -3.71 -16.84 -0.84
N GLY A 87 -3.51 -17.77 -1.78
CA GLY A 87 -4.37 -18.03 -2.93
C GLY A 87 -4.31 -16.98 -4.04
N VAL A 88 -4.99 -17.28 -5.14
CA VAL A 88 -5.17 -16.38 -6.28
C VAL A 88 -6.29 -15.39 -5.98
N ARG A 89 -6.04 -14.09 -6.20
CA ARG A 89 -7.05 -13.04 -6.03
C ARG A 89 -7.14 -12.14 -7.25
N GLN A 90 -8.37 -11.79 -7.60
CA GLN A 90 -8.67 -10.74 -8.57
C GLN A 90 -8.70 -9.40 -7.83
N GLU A 91 -7.79 -8.49 -8.18
CA GLU A 91 -7.84 -7.14 -7.62
C GLU A 91 -8.94 -6.32 -8.29
N PRO A 92 -9.56 -5.36 -7.58
CA PRO A 92 -10.50 -4.45 -8.18
C PRO A 92 -9.80 -3.59 -9.24
N PRO A 93 -10.48 -3.22 -10.33
CA PRO A 93 -9.95 -2.30 -11.31
C PRO A 93 -9.55 -0.95 -10.68
N ALA A 94 -8.47 -0.36 -11.15
CA ALA A 94 -7.97 0.92 -10.64
C ALA A 94 -7.59 1.86 -11.78
N ASP A 95 -7.73 3.16 -11.55
CA ASP A 95 -7.23 4.18 -12.46
C ASP A 95 -5.72 4.33 -12.28
N ARG A 96 -4.93 3.80 -13.23
CA ARG A 96 -3.47 3.81 -13.17
C ARG A 96 -2.82 5.02 -13.82
N ARG A 97 -3.59 6.05 -14.21
CA ARG A 97 -3.04 7.23 -14.89
C ARG A 97 -2.10 8.00 -13.96
N LEU A 98 -0.91 8.31 -14.46
CA LEU A 98 0.10 9.10 -13.75
C LEU A 98 0.12 10.53 -14.30
N ASN A 99 -0.77 11.37 -13.79
CA ASN A 99 -0.82 12.79 -14.17
C ASN A 99 0.20 13.59 -13.35
N VAL A 100 1.41 13.80 -13.90
CA VAL A 100 2.46 14.61 -13.26
C VAL A 100 2.13 16.09 -13.43
N VAL A 101 2.02 16.82 -12.33
CA VAL A 101 1.77 18.28 -12.33
C VAL A 101 3.01 19.10 -11.97
N TYR A 102 3.97 18.49 -11.27
CA TYR A 102 5.25 19.11 -10.94
C TYR A 102 6.34 18.04 -10.77
N GLN A 103 7.57 18.35 -11.17
CA GLN A 103 8.72 17.48 -10.97
C GLN A 103 10.01 18.29 -10.87
N ASP A 104 10.83 18.00 -9.88
CA ASP A 104 12.22 18.45 -9.78
C ASP A 104 13.15 17.29 -9.36
N ARG A 105 14.42 17.59 -9.02
CA ARG A 105 15.40 16.59 -8.58
C ARG A 105 15.03 15.84 -7.29
N HIS A 106 14.17 16.42 -6.46
CA HIS A 106 13.83 15.96 -5.12
C HIS A 106 12.45 15.34 -5.02
N ILE A 107 11.46 15.87 -5.75
CA ILE A 107 10.06 15.46 -5.66
C ILE A 107 9.40 15.33 -7.03
N ARG A 108 8.31 14.57 -7.04
CA ARG A 108 7.33 14.50 -8.12
C ARG A 108 5.93 14.59 -7.53
N VAL A 109 5.12 15.50 -8.06
CA VAL A 109 3.74 15.72 -7.63
C VAL A 109 2.81 15.23 -8.73
N PHE A 110 1.82 14.45 -8.33
CA PHE A 110 0.79 13.96 -9.22
C PHE A 110 -0.56 14.54 -8.85
N ASN A 111 -1.40 14.80 -9.85
CA ASN A 111 -2.84 14.85 -9.64
C ASN A 111 -3.36 13.39 -9.66
N LYS A 112 -3.49 12.79 -8.48
CA LYS A 112 -3.91 11.40 -8.31
C LYS A 112 -5.34 11.22 -8.80
N SER A 113 -5.54 10.26 -9.69
CA SER A 113 -6.87 9.79 -10.07
C SER A 113 -7.50 8.89 -9.00
N ALA A 114 -8.74 8.48 -9.22
CA ALA A 114 -9.43 7.52 -8.36
C ALA A 114 -10.26 6.57 -9.25
N PRO A 115 -10.49 5.33 -8.82
CA PRO A 115 -9.97 4.69 -7.61
C PRO A 115 -8.53 4.17 -7.79
N ILE A 116 -7.62 4.53 -6.88
CA ILE A 116 -6.31 3.86 -6.74
C ILE A 116 -5.71 4.19 -5.36
N PRO A 117 -5.33 3.18 -4.55
CA PRO A 117 -4.62 3.41 -3.30
C PRO A 117 -3.17 3.84 -3.55
N VAL A 118 -2.59 4.54 -2.58
CA VAL A 118 -1.18 4.99 -2.66
C VAL A 118 -0.21 3.81 -2.59
N HIS A 119 -0.45 2.88 -1.67
CA HIS A 119 0.33 1.67 -1.44
C HIS A 119 -0.53 0.41 -1.60
N PRO A 120 0.08 -0.78 -1.78
CA PRO A 120 -0.63 -2.04 -1.60
C PRO A 120 -1.37 -2.05 -0.26
N SER A 121 -2.67 -2.31 -0.30
CA SER A 121 -3.52 -2.32 0.91
C SER A 121 -4.79 -3.12 0.66
N GLY A 122 -5.16 -3.97 1.61
CA GLY A 122 -6.38 -4.77 1.54
C GLY A 122 -6.43 -5.63 0.29
N ARG A 123 -7.41 -5.36 -0.58
CA ARG A 123 -7.64 -6.08 -1.85
C ARG A 123 -6.79 -5.60 -3.03
N TYR A 124 -5.93 -4.60 -2.83
CA TYR A 124 -5.04 -4.05 -3.86
C TYR A 124 -3.59 -4.43 -3.57
N PHE A 125 -2.95 -5.07 -4.54
CA PHE A 125 -1.56 -5.50 -4.49
C PHE A 125 -0.76 -4.80 -5.59
N GLN A 126 -1.02 -5.14 -6.85
CA GLN A 126 -0.41 -4.53 -8.02
C GLN A 126 -1.12 -3.23 -8.44
N ASN A 127 -2.39 -3.05 -8.07
CA ASN A 127 -3.16 -1.82 -8.28
C ASN A 127 -2.92 -0.81 -7.16
N SER A 128 -1.72 -0.26 -7.07
CA SER A 128 -1.42 0.92 -6.24
C SER A 128 -0.49 1.88 -6.96
N MET A 129 -0.51 3.16 -6.60
CA MET A 129 0.39 4.14 -7.20
C MET A 129 1.86 3.73 -7.07
N THR A 130 2.28 3.21 -5.91
CA THR A 130 3.67 2.78 -5.74
C THR A 130 4.05 1.64 -6.67
N GLU A 131 3.16 0.66 -6.92
CA GLU A 131 3.46 -0.43 -7.85
C GLU A 131 3.47 0.04 -9.31
N VAL A 132 2.55 0.94 -9.68
CA VAL A 132 2.54 1.55 -11.02
C VAL A 132 3.82 2.37 -11.23
N LEU A 133 4.25 3.15 -10.23
CA LEU A 133 5.44 3.98 -10.30
C LEU A 133 6.74 3.18 -10.36
N LYS A 134 6.83 2.05 -9.63
CA LYS A 134 7.99 1.14 -9.76
C LYS A 134 8.18 0.64 -11.19
N LYS A 135 7.08 0.41 -11.92
CA LYS A 135 7.12 -0.02 -13.31
C LYS A 135 7.43 1.13 -14.26
N ALA A 136 6.85 2.31 -14.03
CA ALA A 136 7.04 3.49 -14.87
C ALA A 136 8.43 4.14 -14.71
N PHE A 137 9.01 4.05 -13.51
CA PHE A 137 10.30 4.65 -13.15
C PHE A 137 11.18 3.61 -12.42
N PRO A 138 11.69 2.58 -13.11
CA PRO A 138 12.40 1.46 -12.48
C PRO A 138 13.70 1.87 -11.76
N GLU A 139 14.33 2.97 -12.19
CA GLU A 139 15.53 3.54 -11.57
C GLU A 139 15.24 4.33 -10.29
N GLU A 140 13.97 4.59 -10.00
CA GLU A 140 13.55 5.34 -8.81
C GLU A 140 12.85 4.41 -7.81
N VAL A 141 13.07 4.65 -6.53
CA VAL A 141 12.26 4.02 -5.48
C VAL A 141 11.13 4.98 -5.13
N PRO A 142 9.85 4.65 -5.37
CA PRO A 142 8.74 5.54 -5.04
C PRO A 142 8.64 5.73 -3.53
N ARG A 143 8.73 6.97 -3.05
CA ARG A 143 8.62 7.33 -1.63
C ARG A 143 7.48 8.31 -1.42
N PRO A 144 6.24 7.85 -1.31
CA PRO A 144 5.15 8.73 -0.92
C PRO A 144 5.39 9.24 0.50
N VAL A 145 5.20 10.54 0.70
CA VAL A 145 5.40 11.21 1.99
C VAL A 145 4.07 11.51 2.70
N GLN A 146 2.96 11.23 2.02
CA GLN A 146 1.60 11.32 2.54
C GLN A 146 0.73 10.24 1.89
N ARG A 147 -0.50 10.09 2.39
CA ARG A 147 -1.51 9.24 1.76
C ARG A 147 -2.75 10.05 1.41
N LEU A 148 -3.40 9.65 0.34
CA LEU A 148 -4.79 9.94 0.02
C LEU A 148 -5.55 8.61 -0.03
N ASP A 149 -6.81 8.61 0.35
CA ASP A 149 -7.64 7.42 0.23
C ASP A 149 -7.80 7.00 -1.24
N ALA A 150 -8.14 5.73 -1.46
CA ALA A 150 -8.23 5.19 -2.81
C ALA A 150 -9.23 5.96 -3.68
N THR A 151 -10.32 6.43 -3.08
CA THR A 151 -11.41 7.18 -3.71
C THR A 151 -11.18 8.68 -3.77
N THR A 152 -10.17 9.21 -3.05
CA THR A 152 -9.86 10.65 -3.02
C THR A 152 -8.94 11.00 -4.19
N THR A 153 -9.33 11.99 -5.00
CA THR A 153 -8.49 12.55 -6.06
C THR A 153 -7.65 13.73 -5.56
N GLY A 154 -6.69 14.19 -6.35
CA GLY A 154 -5.97 15.43 -6.08
C GLY A 154 -4.48 15.25 -5.83
N LEU A 155 -3.84 16.29 -5.29
CA LEU A 155 -2.38 16.38 -5.25
C LEU A 155 -1.75 15.38 -4.28
N ILE A 156 -0.79 14.60 -4.80
CA ILE A 156 0.04 13.71 -3.98
C ILE A 156 1.52 13.87 -4.33
N VAL A 157 2.34 13.95 -3.29
CA VAL A 157 3.80 14.14 -3.39
C VAL A 157 4.52 12.81 -3.19
N PHE A 158 5.41 12.49 -4.11
CA PHE A 158 6.39 11.41 -4.00
C PHE A 158 7.79 12.01 -3.97
N ALA A 159 8.55 11.71 -2.93
CA ALA A 159 9.97 12.02 -2.89
C ALA A 159 10.75 11.08 -3.83
N ARG A 160 11.69 11.66 -4.57
CA ARG A 160 12.61 10.96 -5.49
C ARG A 160 13.91 10.58 -4.81
N THR A 161 14.28 11.27 -3.72
CA THR A 161 15.49 10.98 -2.93
C THR A 161 15.14 10.63 -1.48
N ARG A 162 16.03 9.87 -0.82
CA ARG A 162 15.88 9.55 0.61
C ARG A 162 15.92 10.80 1.49
N GLN A 163 16.76 11.77 1.11
CA GLN A 163 16.88 13.06 1.80
C GLN A 163 15.58 13.85 1.73
N ALA A 164 14.98 13.98 0.54
CA ALA A 164 13.70 14.67 0.36
C ALA A 164 12.57 13.96 1.13
N ALA A 165 12.54 12.63 1.13
CA ALA A 165 11.56 11.86 1.89
C ALA A 165 11.67 12.16 3.39
N SER A 166 12.89 12.10 3.95
CA SER A 166 13.12 12.38 5.38
C SER A 166 12.77 13.82 5.76
N PHE A 167 13.13 14.79 4.92
CA PHE A 167 12.78 16.19 5.11
C PHE A 167 11.26 16.37 5.14
N LEU A 168 10.55 15.95 4.09
CA LEU A 168 9.11 16.13 3.99
C LEU A 168 8.33 15.40 5.10
N MET A 169 8.77 14.21 5.50
CA MET A 169 8.14 13.51 6.64
C MET A 169 8.25 14.33 7.93
N LYS A 170 9.38 15.01 8.18
CA LYS A 170 9.51 15.94 9.33
C LYS A 170 8.62 17.16 9.17
N GLU A 171 8.49 17.71 7.96
CA GLU A 171 7.58 18.83 7.71
C GLU A 171 6.11 18.47 7.98
N PHE A 172 5.68 17.25 7.61
CA PHE A 172 4.35 16.75 7.95
C PHE A 172 4.17 16.56 9.46
N GLN A 173 5.16 15.98 10.14
CA GLN A 173 5.13 15.76 11.60
C GLN A 173 5.08 17.07 12.38
N ASN A 174 5.80 18.09 11.91
CA ASN A 174 5.84 19.41 12.54
C ASN A 174 4.68 20.33 12.10
N HIS A 175 3.68 19.80 11.39
CA HIS A 175 2.51 20.54 10.90
C HIS A 175 2.86 21.78 10.05
N ARG A 176 4.01 21.79 9.36
CA ARG A 176 4.44 22.90 8.49
C ARG A 176 3.89 22.83 7.07
N ILE A 177 3.21 21.73 6.74
CA ILE A 177 2.56 21.54 5.44
C ILE A 177 1.07 21.86 5.56
N GLN A 178 0.63 22.84 4.78
CA GLN A 178 -0.78 23.16 4.61
C GLN A 178 -1.39 22.29 3.50
N LYS A 179 -2.61 21.80 3.74
CA LYS A 179 -3.36 20.98 2.79
C LYS A 179 -4.78 21.52 2.73
N GLU A 180 -5.26 21.73 1.52
CA GLU A 180 -6.62 22.18 1.26
C GLU A 180 -7.34 21.12 0.44
N TYR A 181 -8.59 20.86 0.81
CA TYR A 181 -9.45 19.89 0.14
C TYR A 181 -10.74 20.57 -0.26
N LEU A 182 -11.11 20.43 -1.53
CA LEU A 182 -12.44 20.76 -2.00
C LEU A 182 -13.35 19.55 -1.77
N VAL A 183 -14.47 19.77 -1.07
CA VAL A 183 -15.42 18.71 -0.71
C VAL A 183 -16.85 19.16 -1.01
N VAL A 184 -17.69 18.20 -1.40
CA VAL A 184 -19.15 18.36 -1.47
C VAL A 184 -19.75 17.53 -0.35
N VAL A 185 -20.62 18.14 0.46
CA VAL A 185 -21.24 17.50 1.62
C VAL A 185 -22.74 17.33 1.43
N LYS A 186 -23.32 16.36 2.12
CA LYS A 186 -24.78 16.20 2.21
C LYS A 186 -25.33 17.11 3.31
N GLY A 187 -26.29 17.96 2.97
CA GLY A 187 -26.85 18.96 3.88
C GLY A 187 -26.17 20.33 3.75
N LYS A 188 -26.54 21.27 4.61
CA LYS A 188 -25.99 22.63 4.63
C LYS A 188 -25.27 22.86 5.95
N PRO A 189 -23.96 23.18 5.95
CA PRO A 189 -23.28 23.64 7.16
C PRO A 189 -23.96 24.88 7.74
N GLU A 190 -24.12 24.93 9.06
CA GLU A 190 -24.77 26.08 9.73
C GLU A 190 -23.90 27.36 9.72
N LYS A 191 -22.58 27.18 9.60
CA LYS A 191 -21.58 28.27 9.60
C LYS A 191 -20.71 28.17 8.36
N ASP A 192 -20.29 29.31 7.84
CA ASP A 192 -19.35 29.39 6.70
C ASP A 192 -17.94 28.91 7.07
N GLN A 193 -17.58 28.99 8.36
CA GLN A 193 -16.33 28.49 8.90
C GLN A 193 -16.57 27.71 10.19
N LEU A 194 -15.94 26.55 10.30
CA LEU A 194 -16.00 25.67 11.46
C LEU A 194 -14.64 25.01 11.65
N THR A 195 -14.14 25.01 12.89
CA THR A 195 -12.96 24.23 13.28
C THR A 195 -13.43 23.04 14.11
N LEU A 196 -13.04 21.83 13.69
CA LEU A 196 -13.36 20.59 14.38
C LEU A 196 -12.08 19.99 14.96
N THR A 197 -12.06 19.82 16.28
CA THR A 197 -10.98 19.16 17.00
C THR A 197 -11.55 17.95 17.72
N ALA A 198 -11.41 16.78 17.11
CA ALA A 198 -11.86 15.51 17.68
C ALA A 198 -10.88 14.38 17.32
N PRO A 199 -10.63 13.43 18.24
CA PRO A 199 -9.87 12.23 17.91
C PRO A 199 -10.61 11.40 16.86
N ILE A 200 -9.86 10.69 16.01
CA ILE A 200 -10.40 9.75 15.02
C ILE A 200 -9.84 8.36 15.37
N GLY A 201 -10.73 7.42 15.71
CA GLY A 201 -10.38 6.06 16.14
C GLY A 201 -10.66 5.80 17.63
N VAL A 202 -10.41 4.55 18.04
CA VAL A 202 -10.45 4.10 19.44
C VAL A 202 -9.01 3.87 19.92
#